data_AF-A0A6P4AUJ7-F1
#
_entry.id   AF-A0A6P4AUJ7-F1
#
_cell.length_a   1.000
_cell.length_b   1.000
_cell.length_c   1.000
_cell.angle_alpha   90.00
_cell.angle_beta   90.00
_cell.angle_gamma   90.00
#
_symmetry.space_group_name_H-M   'P 1'
#
loop_
_entity.id
_entity.type
_entity.pdbx_description
1 polymer ?
#
loop_
_entity_poly.entity_id
_entity_poly.type
_entity_poly.pdbx_seq_one_letter_code
_entity_poly.pdbx_strand_id
1 'polypeptide(L)' 'MFPGMFIRKPDKEAALKQLRTHVAIFGAWVAVIRVTPYVLHYLYGEKEELRLEF' A
#
# COMPACT_ATOMS: atom_id res chain seq x y z
N MET A 1 -3.10 -36.41 0.74
CA MET A 1 -1.92 -36.04 1.56
C MET A 1 -2.08 -34.58 1.95
N PHE A 2 -2.14 -34.27 3.25
CA PHE A 2 -2.40 -32.91 3.72
C PHE A 2 -1.21 -31.98 3.39
N PRO A 3 -1.39 -30.86 2.67
CA PRO A 3 -0.31 -29.91 2.35
C PRO A 3 0.26 -29.17 3.58
N GLY A 4 -0.20 -29.49 4.79
CA GLY A 4 0.06 -28.76 6.03
C GLY A 4 1.12 -29.35 6.96
N MET A 5 1.71 -30.52 6.65
CA MET A 5 2.66 -31.17 7.57
C MET A 5 4.05 -30.51 7.64
N PHE A 6 4.41 -29.65 6.68
CA PHE A 6 5.70 -28.95 6.67
C PHE A 6 5.59 -27.55 6.06
N ILE A 7 4.75 -26.67 6.64
CA ILE A 7 4.98 -25.23 6.44
C ILE A 7 6.30 -24.92 7.14
N ARG A 8 7.40 -25.06 6.40
CA ARG A 8 8.74 -24.70 6.85
C ARG A 8 8.67 -23.21 7.15
N LYS A 9 8.73 -22.82 8.43
CA LYS A 9 8.74 -21.40 8.81
C LYS A 9 9.80 -20.72 7.95
N PRO A 10 9.46 -19.62 7.26
CA PRO A 10 10.44 -18.91 6.46
C PRO A 10 11.60 -18.50 7.37
N ASP A 11 12.81 -18.57 6.80
CA ASP A 11 13.99 -18.06 7.47
C ASP A 11 13.77 -16.60 7.90
N LYS A 12 14.34 -16.18 9.04
CA LYS A 12 14.11 -14.85 9.60
C LYS A 12 14.45 -13.75 8.60
N GLU A 13 15.51 -13.91 7.83
CA GLU A 13 15.92 -12.93 6.82
C GLU A 13 14.92 -12.86 5.66
N ALA A 14 14.46 -14.02 5.20
CA ALA A 14 13.45 -14.13 4.16
C ALA A 14 12.12 -13.49 4.60
N ALA A 15 11.69 -13.75 5.84
CA ALA A 15 10.47 -13.16 6.42
C ALA A 15 10.58 -11.63 6.55
N LEU A 16 11.72 -11.12 7.02
CA LEU A 16 11.96 -9.68 7.12
C LEU A 16 11.98 -8.99 5.75
N LYS A 17 12.59 -9.63 4.74
CA LYS A 17 12.59 -9.11 3.37
C LYS A 17 11.15 -9.04 2.83
N GLN A 18 10.38 -10.10 3.02
CA GLN A 18 8.98 -10.14 2.58
C GLN A 18 8.15 -9.06 3.28
N LEU A 19 8.29 -8.90 4.59
CA LEU A 19 7.59 -7.87 5.36
C LEU A 19 7.91 -6.46 4.84
N ARG A 20 9.19 -6.14 4.64
CA ARG A 20 9.62 -4.83 4.12
C ARG A 20 9.01 -4.54 2.75
N THR A 21 9.00 -5.53 1.85
CA THR A 21 8.36 -5.39 0.53
C THR A 21 6.87 -5.10 0.66
N HIS A 22 6.16 -5.82 1.53
CA HIS A 22 4.71 -5.63 1.69
C HIS A 22 4.39 -4.27 2.32
N VAL A 23 5.15 -3.84 3.32
CA VAL A 23 5.00 -2.51 3.93
C VAL A 23 5.30 -1.41 2.90
N ALA A 24 6.33 -1.58 2.06
CA ALA A 24 6.65 -0.62 1.03
C ALA A 24 5.52 -0.50 -0.02
N ILE A 25 4.98 -1.62 -0.49
CA ILE A 25 3.85 -1.64 -1.44
C ILE A 25 2.61 -1.02 -0.81
N PHE A 26 2.28 -1.40 0.43
CA PHE A 26 1.14 -0.84 1.14
C PHE A 26 1.27 0.66 1.33
N GLY A 27 2.44 1.14 1.80
CA GLY A 27 2.72 2.55 1.95
C GLY A 27 2.65 3.32 0.63
N ALA A 28 3.16 2.73 -0.46
CA ALA A 28 3.05 3.32 -1.79
C ALA A 28 1.60 3.48 -2.23
N TRP A 29 0.75 2.47 -2.03
CA TRP A 29 -0.67 2.56 -2.38
C TRP A 29 -1.43 3.57 -1.52
N VAL A 30 -1.15 3.64 -0.21
CA VAL A 30 -1.71 4.67 0.66
C VAL A 30 -1.33 6.07 0.16
N ALA A 31 -0.06 6.28 -0.19
CA ALA A 31 0.41 7.56 -0.73
C ALA A 31 -0.27 7.90 -2.06
N VAL A 32 -0.39 6.93 -2.98
CA VAL A 32 -1.11 7.12 -4.25
C VAL A 32 -2.56 7.53 -3.99
N ILE A 33 -3.30 6.80 -3.18
CA ILE A 33 -4.71 7.10 -2.88
C ILE A 33 -4.86 8.50 -2.27
N ARG A 34 -3.93 8.89 -1.38
CA ARG A 34 -3.94 10.23 -0.78
C ARG A 34 -3.59 11.33 -1.76
N VAL A 35 -2.67 11.11 -2.69
CA VAL A 35 -2.20 12.13 -3.66
C VAL A 35 -3.17 12.29 -4.83
N THR A 36 -3.83 11.21 -5.27
CA THR A 36 -4.79 11.20 -6.39
C THR A 36 -5.80 12.36 -6.37
N PRO A 37 -6.56 12.64 -5.28
CA PRO A 37 -7.55 13.72 -5.28
C PRO A 37 -6.91 15.10 -5.53
N TYR A 38 -5.70 15.36 -5.03
CA TYR A 38 -4.98 16.61 -5.28
C TYR A 38 -4.52 16.74 -6.73
N VAL A 39 -4.03 15.65 -7.32
CA VAL A 39 -3.63 15.63 -8.74
C VAL A 39 -4.83 15.83 -9.65
N LEU A 40 -5.94 15.15 -9.38
CA LEU A 40 -7.19 15.32 -10.14
C LEU A 40 -7.70 16.76 -10.01
N HIS A 41 -7.76 17.31 -8.79
CA HIS A 41 -8.17 18.69 -8.55
C HIS A 41 -7.33 19.69 -9.35
N TYR A 42 -6.01 19.52 -9.33
CA TYR A 42 -5.08 20.35 -10.11
C TYR A 42 -5.31 20.23 -11.63
N LEU A 43 -5.49 19.01 -12.16
CA LEU A 43 -5.66 18.78 -13.60
C LEU A 43 -7.01 19.27 -14.13
N TYR A 44 -8.08 19.11 -13.35
CA TYR A 44 -9.43 19.51 -13.76
C TYR A 44 -9.76 20.97 -13.45
N GLY A 45 -8.85 21.70 -12.80
CA GLY A 45 -9.02 23.13 -12.51
C GLY A 45 -10.29 23.41 -11.70
N GLU A 46 -10.68 22.48 -10.83
CA GLU A 46 -11.84 22.64 -9.98
C GLU A 46 -11.66 23.88 -9.09
N LYS A 47 -12.60 24.83 -9.24
CA LYS A 47 -12.59 26.09 -8.46
C LYS A 47 -13.14 25.92 -7.04
N GLU A 48 -13.80 24.81 -6.77
CA GLU A 48 -14.27 24.47 -5.42
C GLU A 48 -13.11 23.97 -4.55
N GLU A 49 -13.16 24.26 -3.25
CA GLU A 49 -12.15 23.82 -2.29
C GLU A 49 -12.15 22.30 -2.16
N LEU A 50 -10.98 21.66 -2.31
CA LEU A 50 -10.85 20.21 -2.11
C LEU A 50 -11.07 19.87 -0.62
N ARG A 51 -12.29 19.44 -0.28
CA ARG A 51 -12.68 19.01 1.07
C ARG A 51 -12.54 17.50 1.22
N LEU A 52 -11.47 17.08 1.89
CA LEU A 52 -11.29 15.69 2.30
C LEU A 52 -11.83 15.56 3.73
N GLU A 53 -13.11 15.23 3.86
CA GLU A 53 -13.69 14.89 5.17
C GLU A 53 -13.11 13.55 5.65
N PHE A 54 -12.73 13.48 6.93
CA PHE A 54 -12.06 12.33 7.56
C PHE A 54 -13.01 11.54 8.45
#